data_AF-A0A1Q8W3Q9-F1
#
_entry.id   AF-A0A1Q8W3Q9-F1
#
_cell.length_a   1.000
_cell.length_b   1.000
_cell.length_c   1.000
_cell.angle_alpha   90.00
_cell.angle_beta   90.00
_cell.angle_gamma   90.00
#
_symmetry.space_group_name_H-M   'P 1'
#
loop_
_entity.id
_entity.type
_entity.pdbx_description
1 polymer ?
#
loop_
_entity_poly.entity_id
_entity_poly.type
_entity_poly.pdbx_seq_one_letter_code
_entity_poly.pdbx_strand_id
1 'polypeptide(L)'
;MEPILIVLGIILVIVIGGGLWLYAGRRRGQVPDEISAHEPMSVEDLLPSEGEDTEEEAEGEPAATLESPESIPGRMQRLRARLAGAGGFGKAVLSVLSRGDLTEEDWEEIEDTLLTSDLGIEVTTSLMDELRTQAKVLGTSDPEAVRAVLRAELLKLVDPSLDRSLNLERPAPAEGAQGTPAAAILMVGVNGTGKTT
;
A
#
# COMPACT_ATOMS: atom_id res chain seq x y z
N MET A 1 -24.23 -25.51 -41.09
CA MET A 1 -24.37 -25.99 -39.70
C MET A 1 -23.45 -25.27 -38.71
N GLU A 2 -22.58 -24.36 -39.17
CA GLU A 2 -21.59 -23.66 -38.34
C GLU A 2 -22.14 -22.53 -37.44
N PRO A 3 -23.14 -21.71 -37.83
CA PRO A 3 -23.57 -20.59 -36.97
C PRO A 3 -24.41 -21.05 -35.76
N ILE A 4 -25.10 -22.19 -35.86
CA ILE A 4 -25.93 -22.74 -34.77
C ILE A 4 -25.04 -23.25 -33.63
N LEU A 5 -23.88 -23.83 -33.94
CA LEU A 5 -22.93 -24.32 -32.93
C LEU A 5 -22.26 -23.17 -32.15
N ILE A 6 -22.01 -22.04 -32.81
CA ILE A 6 -21.45 -20.84 -32.14
C ILE A 6 -22.48 -20.26 -31.17
N VAL A 7 -23.75 -20.16 -31.57
CA VAL A 7 -24.83 -19.66 -30.71
C VAL A 7 -25.05 -20.59 -29.51
N LEU A 8 -25.00 -21.91 -29.72
CA LEU A 8 -25.07 -22.90 -28.64
C LEU A 8 -23.89 -22.80 -27.67
N GLY A 9 -22.68 -22.56 -28.18
CA GLY A 9 -21.49 -22.34 -27.35
C GLY A 9 -21.60 -21.10 -26.46
N ILE A 10 -22.10 -19.99 -27.01
CA ILE A 10 -22.30 -18.75 -26.24
C ILE A 10 -23.36 -18.95 -25.15
N ILE A 11 -24.48 -19.61 -25.47
CA ILE A 11 -25.53 -19.91 -24.49
C ILE A 11 -24.97 -20.81 -23.37
N LEU A 12 -24.15 -21.81 -23.70
CA LEU A 12 -23.54 -22.68 -22.72
C LEU A 12 -22.61 -21.91 -21.77
N VAL A 13 -21.80 -20.97 -22.28
CA VAL A 13 -20.92 -20.13 -21.46
C VAL A 13 -21.72 -19.20 -20.55
N ILE A 14 -22.83 -18.64 -21.03
CA ILE A 14 -23.72 -17.78 -20.22
C ILE A 14 -24.41 -18.58 -19.12
N VAL A 15 -24.86 -19.81 -19.41
CA VAL A 15 -25.52 -20.68 -18.41
C VAL A 15 -24.52 -21.16 -17.36
N ILE A 16 -23.30 -21.54 -17.77
CA ILE A 16 -22.24 -21.96 -16.83
C ILE A 16 -21.78 -20.77 -15.99
N GLY A 17 -21.54 -19.60 -16.60
CA GLY A 17 -21.13 -18.39 -15.90
C GLY A 17 -22.21 -17.87 -14.95
N GLY A 18 -23.47 -17.84 -15.40
CA GLY A 18 -24.63 -17.47 -14.57
C GLY A 18 -24.90 -18.46 -13.45
N GLY A 19 -24.73 -19.77 -13.70
CA GLY A 19 -24.85 -20.82 -12.70
C GLY A 19 -23.75 -20.76 -11.63
N LEU A 20 -22.50 -20.49 -12.02
CA LEU A 20 -21.38 -20.26 -11.11
C LEU A 20 -21.56 -19.00 -10.28
N TRP A 21 -22.08 -17.92 -10.87
CA TRP A 21 -22.38 -16.67 -10.16
C TRP A 21 -23.52 -16.84 -9.16
N LEU A 22 -24.59 -17.55 -9.53
CA LEU A 22 -25.69 -17.91 -8.61
C LEU A 22 -25.24 -18.85 -7.49
N TYR A 23 -24.35 -19.80 -7.79
CA TYR A 23 -23.81 -20.72 -6.80
C TYR A 23 -22.87 -20.00 -5.81
N ALA A 24 -22.03 -19.09 -6.29
CA ALA A 24 -21.16 -18.27 -5.44
C ALA A 24 -21.95 -17.23 -4.63
N GLY A 25 -23.03 -16.68 -5.19
CA GLY A 25 -23.89 -15.69 -4.53
C GLY A 25 -24.68 -16.25 -3.33
N ARG A 26 -24.90 -17.56 -3.28
CA ARG A 26 -25.66 -18.21 -2.18
C ARG A 26 -24.83 -18.53 -0.93
N ARG A 27 -23.51 -18.31 -0.94
CA ARG A 27 -22.62 -18.49 0.24
C ARG A 27 -22.30 -17.21 1.01
N ARG A 28 -22.91 -16.07 0.67
CA ARG A 28 -22.86 -14.85 1.50
C ARG A 28 -24.19 -14.70 2.22
N GLY A 29 -24.30 -15.34 3.38
CA GLY A 29 -25.52 -15.28 4.17
C GLY A 29 -25.50 -16.22 5.34
N GLN A 30 -24.54 -16.04 6.25
CA GLN A 30 -24.68 -16.44 7.64
C GLN A 30 -23.69 -15.63 8.47
N VAL A 31 -24.16 -14.48 8.93
CA VAL A 31 -23.59 -13.79 10.09
C VAL A 31 -24.10 -14.59 11.29
N PRO A 32 -23.23 -15.14 12.16
CA PRO A 32 -23.70 -15.74 13.39
C PRO A 32 -24.36 -14.67 14.27
N ASP A 33 -25.64 -14.85 14.57
CA ASP A 33 -26.32 -14.18 15.69
C ASP A 33 -25.79 -14.79 16.98
N GLU A 34 -24.58 -14.40 17.38
CA GLU A 34 -24.10 -14.62 18.74
C GLU A 34 -22.99 -13.61 19.09
N ILE A 35 -23.35 -12.34 19.02
CA ILE A 35 -22.81 -11.38 19.98
C ILE A 35 -23.90 -11.24 21.04
N SER A 36 -24.05 -12.28 21.86
CA SER A 36 -24.67 -12.11 23.16
C SER A 36 -23.74 -11.19 23.93
N ALA A 37 -24.22 -9.96 24.15
CA ALA A 37 -23.54 -8.96 24.95
C ALA A 37 -23.06 -9.60 26.25
N HIS A 38 -21.75 -9.71 26.43
CA HIS A 38 -21.22 -9.78 27.77
C HIS A 38 -21.38 -8.38 28.35
N GLU A 39 -22.44 -8.27 29.14
CA GLU A 39 -22.66 -7.30 30.20
C GLU A 39 -21.31 -6.81 30.75
N PRO A 40 -21.02 -5.49 30.74
CA PRO A 40 -19.80 -5.00 31.35
C PRO A 40 -19.84 -5.33 32.84
N MET A 41 -18.79 -5.97 33.36
CA MET A 41 -18.61 -6.10 34.81
C MET A 41 -18.60 -4.69 35.41
N SER A 42 -19.66 -4.35 36.12
CA SER A 42 -19.73 -3.18 36.99
C SER A 42 -18.75 -3.34 38.15
N VAL A 43 -18.13 -2.23 38.55
CA VAL A 43 -17.21 -2.08 39.68
C VAL A 43 -17.87 -2.19 41.07
N GLU A 44 -19.11 -2.67 41.13
CA GLU A 44 -19.99 -2.55 42.29
C GLU A 44 -19.96 -3.73 43.27
N ASP A 45 -19.13 -4.74 43.06
CA ASP A 45 -18.97 -5.88 43.98
C ASP A 45 -18.17 -5.57 45.26
N LEU A 46 -17.85 -4.28 45.53
CA LEU A 46 -16.99 -3.92 46.65
C LEU A 46 -17.66 -3.28 47.88
N LEU A 47 -18.94 -2.88 47.90
CA LEU A 47 -19.60 -2.39 49.14
C LEU A 47 -21.14 -2.57 49.17
N PRO A 48 -21.79 -2.69 50.35
CA PRO A 48 -23.18 -3.15 50.47
C PRO A 48 -24.27 -2.05 50.44
N SER A 49 -25.27 -2.31 49.58
CA SER A 49 -26.74 -2.10 49.56
C SER A 49 -27.48 -0.78 49.91
N GLU A 50 -28.47 -0.54 49.03
CA GLU A 50 -29.83 0.07 49.13
C GLU A 50 -30.04 1.58 48.84
N GLY A 51 -30.85 1.84 47.80
CA GLY A 51 -31.53 3.10 47.51
C GLY A 51 -32.01 3.21 46.06
N GLU A 52 -33.32 3.09 45.83
CA GLU A 52 -34.05 3.04 44.55
C GLU A 52 -33.98 4.32 43.66
N ASP A 53 -34.04 4.07 42.34
CA ASP A 53 -34.64 4.80 41.21
C ASP A 53 -34.51 6.33 41.05
N THR A 54 -33.91 6.77 39.94
CA THR A 54 -34.49 7.76 38.98
C THR A 54 -33.73 7.71 37.64
N GLU A 55 -34.52 7.79 36.56
CA GLU A 55 -34.26 7.59 35.13
C GLU A 55 -33.30 8.59 34.44
N GLU A 56 -32.74 8.10 33.32
CA GLU A 56 -32.38 8.79 32.07
C GLU A 56 -31.43 10.00 32.09
N GLU A 57 -30.17 9.74 31.66
CA GLU A 57 -29.63 10.38 30.45
C GLU A 57 -28.44 9.53 29.95
N ALA A 58 -28.72 8.54 29.10
CA ALA A 58 -27.69 7.89 28.32
C ALA A 58 -27.28 8.85 27.19
N GLU A 59 -26.34 9.75 27.50
CA GLU A 59 -25.55 10.46 26.49
C GLU A 59 -24.93 9.40 25.57
N GLY A 60 -25.46 9.30 24.35
CA GLY A 60 -24.90 8.44 23.32
C GLY A 60 -23.48 8.90 23.01
N GLU A 61 -22.49 8.10 23.44
CA GLU A 61 -21.11 8.24 22.97
C GLU A 61 -21.10 8.26 21.43
N PRO A 62 -20.39 9.20 20.78
CA PRO A 62 -20.31 9.22 19.35
C PRO A 62 -19.60 7.96 18.88
N ALA A 63 -20.35 7.05 18.26
CA ALA A 63 -19.79 5.88 17.60
C ALA A 63 -18.69 6.35 16.63
N ALA A 64 -17.43 6.00 16.94
CA ALA A 64 -16.29 6.32 16.10
C ALA A 64 -16.53 5.74 14.70
N THR A 65 -16.86 6.63 13.76
CA THR A 65 -17.03 6.25 12.36
C THR A 65 -15.64 5.96 11.81
N LEU A 66 -15.34 4.68 11.57
CA LEU A 66 -14.10 4.28 10.93
C LEU A 66 -14.08 4.85 9.51
N GLU A 67 -13.24 5.84 9.26
CA GLU A 67 -13.05 6.40 7.93
C GLU A 67 -12.56 5.30 6.98
N SER A 68 -13.39 4.92 6.02
CA SER A 68 -12.98 3.98 4.99
C SER A 68 -12.00 4.68 4.04
N PRO A 69 -10.81 4.10 3.79
CA PRO A 69 -9.82 4.75 2.95
C PRO A 69 -10.36 4.88 1.52
N GLU A 70 -10.00 5.98 0.86
CA GLU A 70 -10.30 6.19 -0.55
C GLU A 70 -9.87 5.01 -1.43
N SER A 71 -10.53 4.82 -2.57
CA SER A 71 -10.17 3.79 -3.55
C SER A 71 -8.69 3.84 -3.97
N ILE A 72 -8.11 2.68 -4.29
CA ILE A 72 -6.70 2.55 -4.72
C ILE A 72 -6.34 3.53 -5.86
N PRO A 73 -7.15 3.67 -6.94
CA PRO A 73 -6.85 4.63 -8.01
C PRO A 73 -6.73 6.08 -7.52
N GLY A 74 -7.62 6.52 -6.63
CA GLY A 74 -7.60 7.86 -6.05
C GLY A 74 -6.38 8.11 -5.16
N ARG A 75 -6.00 7.13 -4.34
CA ARG A 75 -4.77 7.20 -3.52
C ARG A 75 -3.52 7.31 -4.38
N MET A 76 -3.43 6.49 -5.44
CA MET A 76 -2.27 6.50 -6.34
C MET A 76 -2.17 7.82 -7.12
N GLN A 77 -3.29 8.40 -7.54
CA GLN A 77 -3.30 9.71 -8.20
C GLN A 77 -2.76 10.81 -7.27
N ARG A 78 -3.20 10.84 -6.01
CA ARG A 78 -2.68 11.80 -5.02
C ARG A 78 -1.21 11.56 -4.69
N LEU A 79 -0.78 10.31 -4.54
CA LEU A 79 0.63 9.99 -4.34
C LEU A 79 1.48 10.51 -5.50
N ARG A 80 1.07 10.26 -6.74
CA ARG A 80 1.74 10.80 -7.94
C ARG A 80 1.77 12.33 -7.95
N ALA A 81 0.66 12.98 -7.59
CA ALA A 81 0.60 14.44 -7.51
C ALA A 81 1.56 14.99 -6.45
N ARG A 82 1.64 14.36 -5.27
CA ARG A 82 2.59 14.71 -4.21
C ARG A 82 4.03 14.50 -4.65
N LEU A 83 4.34 13.34 -5.25
CA LEU A 83 5.69 13.05 -5.75
C LEU A 83 6.11 14.00 -6.88
N ALA A 84 5.19 14.34 -7.78
CA ALA A 84 5.44 15.32 -8.85
C ALA A 84 5.70 16.74 -8.30
N GLY A 85 5.14 17.06 -7.13
CA GLY A 85 5.37 18.33 -6.42
C GLY A 85 6.59 18.32 -5.48
N ALA A 86 6.94 17.16 -4.92
CA ALA A 86 7.99 17.01 -3.91
C ALA A 86 9.39 16.81 -4.51
N GLY A 87 9.50 16.30 -5.75
CA GLY A 87 10.78 15.94 -6.36
C GLY A 87 11.24 16.92 -7.43
N GLY A 88 11.85 18.05 -7.03
CA GLY A 88 12.61 18.89 -7.97
C GLY A 88 13.75 18.10 -8.64
N PHE A 89 14.32 17.13 -7.93
CA PHE A 89 15.45 16.34 -8.40
C PHE A 89 15.15 15.53 -9.66
N GLY A 90 13.98 14.88 -9.74
CA GLY A 90 13.61 14.06 -10.89
C GLY A 90 13.54 14.89 -12.16
N LYS A 91 13.04 16.14 -12.06
CA LYS A 91 13.06 17.09 -13.17
C LYS A 91 14.46 17.58 -13.49
N ALA A 92 15.29 17.86 -12.49
CA ALA A 92 16.66 18.32 -12.67
C ALA A 92 17.51 17.25 -13.41
N VAL A 93 17.56 16.01 -12.89
CA VAL A 93 18.27 14.90 -13.54
C VAL A 93 17.78 14.66 -14.96
N LEU A 94 16.45 14.61 -15.16
CA LEU A 94 15.89 14.40 -16.50
C LEU A 94 16.18 15.58 -17.45
N SER A 95 16.27 16.80 -16.94
CA SER A 95 16.63 17.98 -17.74
C SER A 95 18.07 17.88 -18.24
N VAL A 96 19.01 17.43 -17.41
CA VAL A 96 20.41 17.24 -17.82
C VAL A 96 20.51 16.10 -18.83
N LEU A 97 19.89 14.95 -18.54
CA LEU A 97 19.84 13.79 -19.44
C LEU A 97 19.19 14.10 -20.81
N SER A 98 18.33 15.12 -20.89
CA SER A 98 17.68 15.54 -22.12
C SER A 98 18.55 16.34 -23.08
N ARG A 99 19.72 16.82 -22.64
CA ARG A 99 20.63 17.64 -23.46
C ARG A 99 21.22 16.86 -24.64
N GLY A 100 21.31 15.53 -24.53
CA GLY A 100 22.03 14.69 -25.48
C GLY A 100 23.55 14.93 -25.39
N ASP A 101 24.35 13.97 -25.83
CA ASP A 101 25.83 14.04 -25.82
C ASP A 101 26.42 14.59 -24.51
N LEU A 102 26.11 13.91 -23.41
CA LEU A 102 26.46 14.33 -22.05
C LEU A 102 27.97 14.47 -21.86
N THR A 103 28.39 15.67 -21.46
CA THR A 103 29.78 15.99 -21.08
C THR A 103 30.07 15.50 -19.66
N GLU A 104 31.35 15.50 -19.25
CA GLU A 104 31.70 15.13 -17.87
C GLU A 104 31.05 16.07 -16.83
N GLU A 105 30.91 17.37 -17.17
CA GLU A 105 30.21 18.35 -16.32
C GLU A 105 28.71 18.02 -16.19
N ASP A 106 28.06 17.55 -17.26
CA ASP A 106 26.67 17.09 -17.18
C ASP A 106 26.52 15.86 -16.27
N TRP A 107 27.49 14.95 -16.28
CA TRP A 107 27.48 13.79 -15.39
C TRP A 107 27.71 14.18 -13.92
N GLU A 108 28.56 15.16 -13.65
CA GLU A 108 28.78 15.73 -12.31
C GLU A 108 27.51 16.44 -11.80
N GLU A 109 26.83 17.22 -12.66
CA GLU A 109 25.56 17.88 -12.31
C GLU A 109 24.47 16.86 -11.91
N ILE A 110 24.42 15.71 -12.60
CA ILE A 110 23.50 14.61 -12.25
C ILE A 110 23.87 14.00 -10.89
N GLU A 111 25.15 13.72 -10.66
CA GLU A 111 25.64 13.15 -9.39
C GLU A 111 25.31 14.07 -8.20
N ASP A 112 25.61 15.36 -8.30
CA ASP A 112 25.29 16.36 -7.27
C ASP A 112 23.79 16.44 -6.98
N THR A 113 22.97 16.36 -8.04
CA THR A 113 21.52 16.33 -7.90
C THR A 113 21.06 15.09 -7.15
N LEU A 114 21.66 13.93 -7.40
CA LEU A 114 21.33 12.68 -6.70
C LEU A 114 21.79 12.71 -5.24
N LEU A 115 22.97 13.25 -4.95
CA LEU A 115 23.49 13.39 -3.58
C LEU A 115 22.63 14.31 -2.71
N THR A 116 22.10 15.39 -3.27
CA THR A 116 21.19 16.31 -2.57
C THR A 116 19.77 15.77 -2.38
N SER A 117 19.46 14.60 -2.94
CA SER A 117 18.14 13.96 -2.92
C SER A 117 17.99 12.86 -1.87
N ASP A 118 18.78 12.89 -0.79
CA ASP A 118 18.76 11.90 0.29
C ASP A 118 19.07 10.45 -0.15
N LEU A 119 19.71 10.23 -1.31
CA LEU A 119 20.14 8.90 -1.76
C LEU A 119 21.39 8.41 -1.02
N GLY A 120 22.26 9.33 -0.61
CA GLY A 120 23.55 9.03 -0.02
C GLY A 120 24.63 8.68 -1.06
N ILE A 121 25.88 8.72 -0.61
CA ILE A 121 27.07 8.61 -1.49
C ILE A 121 27.16 7.24 -2.15
N GLU A 122 27.09 6.16 -1.37
CA GLU A 122 27.29 4.80 -1.86
C GLU A 122 26.29 4.42 -2.97
N VAL A 123 25.01 4.69 -2.75
CA VAL A 123 23.95 4.41 -3.72
C VAL A 123 24.11 5.27 -4.97
N THR A 124 24.45 6.55 -4.80
CA THR A 124 24.63 7.47 -5.93
C THR A 124 25.81 7.06 -6.79
N THR A 125 26.98 6.79 -6.21
CA THR A 125 28.17 6.35 -6.94
C THR A 125 27.89 5.06 -7.72
N SER A 126 27.28 4.06 -7.07
CA SER A 126 26.93 2.80 -7.74
C SER A 126 25.94 2.99 -8.90
N LEU A 127 24.95 3.87 -8.73
CA LEU A 127 23.97 4.19 -9.77
C LEU A 127 24.64 4.90 -10.97
N MET A 128 25.53 5.84 -10.71
CA MET A 128 26.25 6.59 -11.73
C MET A 128 27.19 5.71 -12.54
N ASP A 129 27.93 4.81 -11.88
CA ASP A 129 28.84 3.86 -12.55
C ASP A 129 28.08 2.95 -13.52
N GLU A 130 26.95 2.39 -13.07
CA GLU A 130 26.12 1.52 -13.90
C GLU A 130 25.48 2.31 -15.06
N LEU A 131 24.96 3.51 -14.79
CA LEU A 131 24.37 4.36 -15.82
C LEU A 131 25.39 4.74 -16.91
N ARG A 132 26.59 5.17 -16.52
CA ARG A 132 27.69 5.48 -17.45
C ARG A 132 28.13 4.25 -18.23
N THR A 133 28.19 3.08 -17.58
CA THR A 133 28.54 1.81 -18.23
C THR A 133 27.50 1.42 -19.27
N GLN A 134 26.22 1.46 -18.92
CA GLN A 134 25.13 1.10 -19.83
C GLN A 134 25.01 2.08 -21.01
N ALA A 135 25.21 3.38 -20.78
CA ALA A 135 25.26 4.37 -21.86
C ALA A 135 26.38 4.07 -22.88
N LYS A 136 27.57 3.68 -22.38
CA LYS A 136 28.70 3.26 -23.23
C LYS A 136 28.42 1.96 -23.98
N VAL A 137 27.83 0.97 -23.31
CA VAL A 137 27.49 -0.34 -23.91
C VAL A 137 26.46 -0.20 -25.03
N LEU A 138 25.44 0.64 -24.81
CA LEU A 138 24.42 0.93 -25.82
C LEU A 138 24.94 1.83 -26.96
N GLY A 139 26.04 2.55 -26.73
CA GLY A 139 26.63 3.46 -27.71
C GLY A 139 25.67 4.55 -28.17
N THR A 140 24.77 4.99 -27.27
CA THR A 140 23.71 5.93 -27.59
C THR A 140 23.80 7.18 -26.72
N SER A 141 23.58 8.32 -27.37
CA SER A 141 23.37 9.61 -26.72
C SER A 141 21.88 10.00 -26.68
N ASP A 142 20.98 9.10 -27.09
CA ASP A 142 19.54 9.34 -27.09
C ASP A 142 19.02 9.52 -25.65
N PRO A 143 18.46 10.70 -25.32
CA PRO A 143 17.88 10.95 -24.01
C PRO A 143 16.84 9.93 -23.55
N GLU A 144 16.02 9.44 -24.48
CA GLU A 144 14.96 8.49 -24.16
C GLU A 144 15.54 7.12 -23.77
N ALA A 145 16.56 6.66 -24.48
CA ALA A 145 17.31 5.47 -24.12
C ALA A 145 18.01 5.61 -22.76
N VAL A 146 18.71 6.71 -22.51
CA VAL A 146 19.40 6.94 -21.22
C VAL A 146 18.41 7.04 -20.07
N ARG A 147 17.26 7.69 -20.27
CA ARG A 147 16.16 7.73 -19.28
C ARG A 147 15.62 6.34 -18.98
N ALA A 148 15.48 5.48 -19.99
CA ALA A 148 15.02 4.11 -19.79
C ALA A 148 16.01 3.30 -18.93
N VAL A 149 17.33 3.50 -19.14
CA VAL A 149 18.38 2.90 -18.32
C VAL A 149 18.29 3.40 -16.88
N LEU A 150 18.25 4.71 -16.64
CA LEU A 150 18.14 5.26 -15.29
C LEU A 150 16.92 4.70 -14.55
N ARG A 151 15.77 4.63 -15.23
CA ARG A 151 14.56 4.03 -14.66
C ARG A 151 14.78 2.56 -14.30
N ALA A 152 15.44 1.78 -15.15
CA ALA A 152 15.73 0.38 -14.87
C ALA A 152 16.63 0.23 -13.64
N GLU A 153 17.68 1.04 -13.50
CA GLU A 153 18.58 1.00 -12.34
C GLU A 153 17.89 1.42 -11.04
N LEU A 154 17.10 2.50 -11.07
CA LEU A 154 16.29 2.91 -9.91
C LEU A 154 15.29 1.81 -9.50
N LEU A 155 14.70 1.09 -10.46
CA LEU A 155 13.83 -0.03 -10.15
C LEU A 155 14.60 -1.22 -9.54
N LYS A 156 15.85 -1.47 -9.93
CA LYS A 156 16.67 -2.50 -9.28
C LYS A 156 16.93 -2.15 -7.81
N LEU A 157 17.23 -0.89 -7.51
CA LEU A 157 17.42 -0.42 -6.14
C LEU A 157 16.16 -0.54 -5.29
N VAL A 158 15.00 -0.21 -5.87
CA VAL A 158 13.71 -0.38 -5.19
C VAL A 158 13.34 -1.85 -5.05
N ASP A 159 13.72 -2.70 -6.00
CA ASP A 159 13.32 -4.11 -6.08
C ASP A 159 11.81 -4.33 -5.81
N PRO A 160 10.97 -4.23 -6.84
CA PRO A 160 9.53 -4.44 -6.74
C PRO A 160 9.13 -5.86 -6.36
N SER A 161 10.06 -6.83 -6.38
CA SER A 161 9.77 -8.22 -6.04
C SER A 161 9.79 -8.49 -4.53
N LEU A 162 10.40 -7.60 -3.75
CA LEU A 162 10.39 -7.66 -2.29
C LEU A 162 8.96 -7.56 -1.74
N ASP A 163 8.59 -8.54 -0.92
CA ASP A 163 7.36 -8.51 -0.15
C ASP A 163 7.47 -7.44 0.95
N ARG A 164 6.73 -6.34 0.76
CA ARG A 164 6.56 -5.26 1.73
C ARG A 164 5.15 -5.24 2.31
N SER A 165 4.42 -6.35 2.18
CA SER A 165 3.10 -6.48 2.80
C SER A 165 3.24 -6.46 4.31
N LEU A 166 2.26 -5.83 4.96
CA LEU A 166 2.13 -5.91 6.40
C LEU A 166 1.34 -7.18 6.71
N ASN A 167 1.88 -8.02 7.59
CA ASN A 167 1.09 -9.11 8.15
C ASN A 167 0.08 -8.53 9.14
N LEU A 168 -1.18 -8.50 8.72
CA LEU A 168 -2.31 -8.01 9.51
C LEU A 168 -3.18 -9.17 10.03
N GLU A 169 -2.76 -10.42 9.84
CA GLU A 169 -3.48 -11.58 10.33
C GLU A 169 -3.35 -11.70 11.85
N ARG A 170 -4.43 -12.13 12.50
CA ARG A 170 -4.36 -12.46 13.92
C ARG A 170 -3.54 -13.74 14.12
N PRO A 171 -2.72 -13.82 15.17
CA PRO A 171 -2.01 -15.05 15.50
C PRO A 171 -3.00 -16.20 15.77
N ALA A 172 -2.55 -17.44 15.57
CA ALA A 172 -3.30 -18.59 16.03
C ALA A 172 -3.30 -18.65 17.57
N PRO A 173 -4.40 -19.11 18.22
CA PRO A 173 -4.38 -19.37 19.66
C PRO A 173 -3.31 -20.41 20.01
N ALA A 174 -2.57 -20.18 21.08
CA ALA A 174 -1.68 -21.20 21.63
C ALA A 174 -2.50 -22.38 22.19
N GLU A 175 -1.93 -23.59 22.16
CA GLU A 175 -2.61 -24.77 22.72
C GLU A 175 -2.94 -24.55 24.21
N GLY A 176 -4.22 -24.72 24.56
CA GLY A 176 -4.73 -24.50 25.92
C GLY A 176 -5.02 -23.04 26.29
N ALA A 177 -4.79 -22.08 25.38
CA ALA A 177 -5.19 -20.69 25.60
C ALA A 177 -6.72 -20.51 25.41
N GLN A 178 -7.34 -19.76 26.31
CA GLN A 178 -8.73 -19.33 26.14
C GLN A 178 -8.77 -18.00 25.38
N GLY A 179 -9.53 -17.95 24.29
CA GLY A 179 -9.74 -16.76 23.47
C GLY A 179 -8.85 -16.65 22.22
N THR A 180 -9.16 -15.67 21.38
CA THR A 180 -8.38 -15.36 20.17
C THR A 180 -7.34 -14.29 20.52
N PRO A 181 -6.04 -14.48 20.21
CA PRO A 181 -5.04 -13.47 20.49
C PRO A 181 -5.31 -12.19 19.69
N ALA A 182 -5.02 -11.05 20.31
CA ALA A 182 -5.13 -9.75 19.65
C ALA A 182 -4.06 -9.60 18.55
N ALA A 183 -4.41 -8.91 17.46
CA ALA A 183 -3.41 -8.37 16.55
C ALA A 183 -2.78 -7.14 17.21
N ALA A 184 -1.48 -7.16 17.47
CA ALA A 184 -0.75 -6.07 18.10
C ALA A 184 0.23 -5.43 17.11
N ILE A 185 0.20 -4.10 16.99
CA ILE A 185 1.17 -3.32 16.21
C ILE A 185 1.96 -2.46 17.19
N LEU A 186 3.27 -2.68 17.28
CA LEU A 186 4.18 -1.87 18.09
C LEU A 186 4.82 -0.78 17.21
N MET A 187 4.46 0.48 17.43
CA MET A 187 5.08 1.61 16.75
C MET A 187 6.31 2.10 17.52
N VAL A 188 7.47 2.11 16.84
CA VAL A 188 8.76 2.53 17.41
C VAL A 188 9.35 3.68 16.58
N GLY A 189 10.14 4.55 17.22
CA GLY A 189 10.82 5.66 16.54
C GLY A 189 11.05 6.87 17.44
N VAL A 190 11.86 7.82 17.00
CA VAL A 190 12.21 9.04 17.76
C VAL A 190 11.04 10.03 17.83
N ASN A 191 11.05 10.96 18.80
CA ASN A 191 10.00 11.99 18.93
C ASN A 191 9.91 12.85 17.65
N GLY A 192 8.69 13.15 17.20
CA GLY A 192 8.46 14.00 16.01
C GLY A 192 8.35 13.28 14.66
N THR A 193 8.47 11.95 14.59
CA THR A 193 8.37 11.17 13.34
C THR A 193 6.93 10.76 12.94
N GLY A 194 5.92 11.29 13.63
CA GLY A 194 4.52 11.01 13.30
C GLY A 194 3.95 9.71 13.88
N LYS A 195 4.58 9.06 14.86
CA LYS A 195 4.06 7.81 15.49
C LYS A 195 2.66 7.93 16.11
N THR A 196 2.20 9.14 16.42
CA THR A 196 0.87 9.39 17.02
C THR A 196 -0.16 9.82 15.98
N THR A 197 0.29 10.19 14.78
CA THR A 197 -0.53 10.66 13.65
C THR A 197 -0.95 9.48 12.80
#